data_AF-J9FUA9-F1
#
_entry.id   AF-J9FUA9-F1
#
_cell.length_a   1.000
_cell.length_b   1.000
_cell.length_c   1.000
_cell.angle_alpha   90.00
_cell.angle_beta   90.00
_cell.angle_gamma   90.00
#
_symmetry.space_group_name_H-M   'P 1'
#
loop_
_entity.id
_entity.type
_entity.pdbx_description
1 polymer ?
#
loop_
_entity_poly.entity_id
_entity_poly.type
_entity_poly.pdbx_seq_one_letter_code
_entity_poly.pdbx_strand_id
1 'polypeptide(L)' 'AMQAARFQFAQYGMNNIPDEYLENYAQQMLQDKKHVQGLMERSIDAKLTEKLKGIVTLNHKSISSEDFAKMFE' A
#
# COMPACT_ATOMS: atom_id res chain seq x y z
N ALA A 1 -6.66 -0.10 7.83
CA ALA A 1 -6.72 -1.48 8.32
C ALA A 1 -7.29 -2.44 7.25
N MET A 2 -8.52 -2.26 6.76
CA MET A 2 -9.13 -3.14 5.74
C MET A 2 -8.27 -3.44 4.52
N GLN A 3 -7.67 -2.42 3.91
CA GLN A 3 -6.80 -2.62 2.74
C GLN A 3 -5.51 -3.38 3.10
N ALA A 4 -4.97 -3.18 4.31
CA ALA A 4 -3.80 -3.90 4.79
C ALA A 4 -4.14 -5.37 5.12
N ALA A 5 -5.33 -5.63 5.67
CA ALA A 5 -5.85 -6.98 5.86
C ALA A 5 -5.94 -7.71 4.51
N ARG A 6 -6.63 -7.12 3.51
CA ARG A 6 -6.72 -7.69 2.16
C ARG A 6 -5.33 -7.99 1.57
N PHE A 7 -4.38 -7.06 1.73
CA PHE A 7 -3.02 -7.25 1.24
C PHE A 7 -2.26 -8.39 1.96
N GLN A 8 -2.46 -8.56 3.27
CA GLN A 8 -1.89 -9.69 4.00
C GLN A 8 -2.48 -11.02 3.54
N PHE A 9 -3.80 -11.12 3.37
CA PHE A 9 -4.44 -12.35 2.90
C PHE A 9 -4.06 -12.68 1.45
N ALA A 10 -3.97 -11.68 0.57
CA ALA A 10 -3.54 -11.86 -0.81
C ALA A 10 -2.09 -12.37 -0.93
N GLN A 11 -1.19 -12.00 -0.01
CA GLN A 11 0.18 -12.54 0.03
C GLN A 11 0.22 -14.06 0.25
N TYR A 12 -0.80 -14.61 0.92
CA TYR A 12 -0.97 -16.06 1.10
C TYR A 12 -1.89 -16.69 0.04
N GLY A 13 -2.20 -15.97 -1.05
CA GLY A 13 -3.04 -16.47 -2.15
C GLY A 13 -4.55 -16.38 -1.87
N MET A 14 -4.98 -15.79 -0.77
CA MET A 14 -6.38 -15.71 -0.38
C MET A 14 -7.04 -14.43 -0.94
N ASN A 15 -7.36 -14.45 -2.23
CA ASN A 15 -7.84 -13.26 -2.95
C ASN A 15 -9.34 -12.97 -2.78
N ASN A 16 -10.16 -13.98 -2.47
CA ASN A 16 -11.62 -13.88 -2.38
C ASN A 16 -12.13 -14.17 -0.96
N ILE A 17 -11.59 -13.46 0.03
CA ILE A 17 -12.09 -13.56 1.41
C ILE A 17 -13.35 -12.70 1.57
N PRO A 18 -14.41 -13.22 2.24
CA PRO A 18 -15.59 -12.42 2.54
C PRO A 18 -15.26 -11.21 3.42
N ASP A 19 -15.96 -10.10 3.17
CA ASP A 19 -15.67 -8.82 3.81
C ASP A 19 -15.80 -8.86 5.34
N GLU A 20 -16.72 -9.67 5.87
CA GLU A 20 -16.91 -9.83 7.32
C GLU A 20 -15.66 -10.41 8.02
N TYR A 21 -14.96 -11.35 7.40
CA TYR A 21 -13.70 -11.88 7.95
C TYR A 21 -12.58 -10.84 7.89
N LEU A 22 -12.54 -10.04 6.83
CA LEU A 22 -11.58 -8.96 6.68
C LEU A 22 -11.83 -7.84 7.70
N GLU A 23 -13.09 -7.51 7.98
CA GLU A 23 -13.48 -6.51 8.97
C GLU A 23 -13.09 -6.95 10.38
N ASN A 24 -13.40 -8.19 10.76
CA ASN A 24 -13.01 -8.74 12.06
C ASN A 24 -11.49 -8.72 12.23
N TYR A 25 -10.74 -9.15 11.22
CA TYR A 25 -9.28 -9.12 11.28
C TYR A 25 -8.74 -7.68 11.32
N ALA A 26 -9.30 -6.78 10.52
CA ALA A 26 -8.93 -5.37 10.54
C ALA A 26 -9.19 -4.72 11.91
N GLN A 27 -10.26 -5.08 12.61
CA GLN A 27 -10.50 -4.64 13.98
C GLN A 27 -9.44 -5.17 14.94
N GLN A 28 -9.04 -6.45 14.83
CA GLN A 28 -7.95 -7.00 15.64
C GLN A 28 -6.62 -6.28 15.40
N MET A 29 -6.29 -5.96 14.14
CA MET A 29 -5.10 -5.18 13.81
C MET A 29 -5.10 -3.81 14.48
N LEU A 30 -6.26 -3.19 14.68
CA LEU A 30 -6.39 -1.89 15.34
C LEU A 30 -6.23 -1.96 16.86
N GLN A 31 -6.33 -3.15 17.46
CA GLN A 31 -6.09 -3.35 18.89
C GLN A 31 -4.59 -3.49 19.20
N ASP A 32 -3.79 -3.93 18.23
CA ASP A 32 -2.33 -4.01 18.38
C ASP A 32 -1.66 -2.68 18.03
N LYS A 33 -1.05 -2.04 19.04
CA LYS A 33 -0.34 -0.76 18.90
C LYS A 33 0.74 -0.77 17.82
N LYS A 34 1.45 -1.88 17.62
CA LYS A 34 2.50 -1.98 16.59
C LYS A 34 1.88 -1.94 15.19
N HIS A 35 0.77 -2.64 14.99
CA HIS A 35 0.02 -2.62 13.74
C HIS A 35 -0.58 -1.22 13.46
N VAL A 36 -1.13 -0.58 14.50
CA VAL A 36 -1.65 0.80 14.40
C VAL A 36 -0.56 1.79 13.98
N GLN A 37 0.64 1.71 14.57
CA GLN A 37 1.74 2.59 14.20
C GLN A 37 2.12 2.43 12.73
N GLY A 38 2.30 1.20 12.24
CA GLY A 38 2.63 0.97 10.82
C GLY A 38 1.53 1.43 9.87
N LEU A 39 0.25 1.29 10.26
CA LEU A 39 -0.89 1.83 9.49
C LEU A 39 -0.90 3.37 9.46
N MET A 40 -0.51 4.01 10.56
CA MET A 40 -0.40 5.47 10.66
C MET A 40 0.71 5.99 9.76
N GLU A 41 1.91 5.41 9.82
CA GLU A 41 3.06 5.78 8.99
C GLU A 41 2.71 5.68 7.50
N ARG A 42 2.11 4.56 7.07
CA ARG A 42 1.63 4.39 5.69
C ARG A 42 0.60 5.45 5.27
N SER A 43 -0.27 5.84 6.19
CA SER A 43 -1.28 6.88 5.93
C SER A 43 -0.65 8.26 5.79
N ILE A 44 0.39 8.54 6.58
CA ILE A 44 1.19 9.76 6.47
C ILE A 44 1.90 9.80 5.12
N ASP A 45 2.60 8.73 4.74
CA ASP A 45 3.32 8.64 3.46
C ASP A 45 2.40 8.83 2.26
N ALA A 46 1.21 8.20 2.29
CA ALA A 46 0.22 8.34 1.22
C ALA A 46 -0.25 9.79 1.06
N LYS A 47 -0.59 10.46 2.17
CA LYS A 47 -1.04 11.85 2.17
C LYS A 47 0.08 12.81 1.77
N LEU A 48 1.30 12.58 2.26
CA LEU A 48 2.47 13.38 1.90
C LEU A 48 2.77 13.24 0.41
N THR A 49 2.77 12.02 -0.11
CA THR A 49 2.99 11.73 -1.53
C THR A 49 1.92 12.39 -2.41
N GLU A 50 0.65 12.33 -2.01
CA GLU A 50 -0.45 13.00 -2.71
C GLU A 50 -0.22 14.50 -2.81
N LYS A 51 0.19 15.14 -1.70
CA LYS A 51 0.50 16.58 -1.70
C LYS A 51 1.73 16.91 -2.52
N LEU A 52 2.80 16.12 -2.41
CA LEU A 52 4.02 16.34 -3.18
C LEU A 52 3.75 16.28 -4.68
N LYS A 53 2.96 15.31 -5.16
CA LYS A 53 2.57 15.21 -6.58
C LYS A 53 1.89 16.47 -7.12
N GLY A 54 1.19 17.23 -6.28
CA GLY A 54 0.55 18.49 -6.68
C GLY A 54 1.50 19.70 -6.72
N ILE A 55 2.70 19.57 -6.18
CA ILE A 55 3.68 20.66 -6.03
C ILE A 55 4.89 20.44 -6.94
N VAL A 56 5.29 19.19 -7.17
CA VAL A 56 6.45 18.86 -7.99
C VAL A 56 6.08 18.79 -9.47
N THR A 57 6.99 19.25 -10.32
CA THR A 57 6.88 19.10 -11.77
C THR A 57 7.62 17.83 -12.19
N LEU A 58 6.93 16.94 -12.91
CA LEU A 58 7.53 15.71 -13.43
C LEU A 58 7.98 15.90 -14.88
N ASN A 59 9.19 15.43 -15.20
CA ASN A 59 9.67 15.33 -16.57
C ASN A 59 9.32 13.95 -17.14
N HIS A 60 8.29 13.88 -17.97
CA HIS A 60 7.86 12.63 -18.58
C HIS A 60 8.73 12.30 -19.79
N LYS A 61 9.36 11.11 -19.76
CA LYS A 61 10.17 10.58 -20.86
C LYS A 61 9.65 9.21 -21.27
N SER A 62 9.54 8.99 -22.58
CA SER A 62 9.26 7.67 -23.13
C SER A 62 10.57 6.89 -23.21
N ILE A 63 10.58 5.66 -22.72
CA ILE A 63 11.73 4.75 -22.74
C ILE A 63 11.28 3.38 -23.26
N SER A 64 12.22 2.57 -23.75
CA SER A 64 11.94 1.18 -24.15
C SER A 64 11.81 0.28 -22.92
N SER A 65 11.14 -0.87 -23.07
CA SER A 65 11.06 -1.87 -22.00
C SER A 65 12.44 -2.42 -21.60
N GLU A 66 13.35 -2.58 -22.56
CA GLU A 66 14.74 -2.98 -22.30
C GLU A 66 15.47 -1.95 -21.45
N ASP A 67 15.33 -0.66 -21.75
CA ASP A 67 16.01 0.39 -20.97
C ASP A 67 15.40 0.57 -19.57
N PHE A 68 14.11 0.30 -19.40
CA PHE A 68 13.48 0.26 -18.08
C PHE A 68 13.99 -0.93 -17.26
N ALA A 69 14.16 -2.11 -17.87
CA ALA A 69 14.65 -3.31 -17.18
C ALA A 69 16.07 -3.09 -16.60
N LYS A 70 16.94 -2.40 -17.34
CA LYS A 70 18.29 -2.02 -16.88
C LYS A 70 18.32 -1.14 -15.61
N MET A 71 17.20 -0.54 -15.21
CA MET A 71 17.12 0.24 -13.96
C MET A 71 17.00 -0.63 -12.71
N PHE A 72 16.73 -1.93 -12.86
CA PHE A 72 16.54 -2.89 -11.76
C PHE A 72 17.59 -4.01 -11.72
N GLU A 73 18.52 -4.03 -12.68
CA GLU A 73 19.77 -4.81 -12.65
C GLU A 73 20.84 -4.08 -11.81
#